data_AF-A0A3L6N2L5-F1
#
_entry.id   AF-A0A3L6N2L5-F1
#
_cell.length_a   1.000
_cell.length_b   1.000
_cell.length_c   1.000
_cell.angle_alpha   90.00
_cell.angle_beta   90.00
_cell.angle_gamma   90.00
#
_symmetry.space_group_name_H-M   'P 1'
#
loop_
_entity.id
_entity.type
_entity.pdbx_description
1 polymer ?
#
loop_
_entity_poly.entity_id
_entity_poly.type
_entity_poly.pdbx_seq_one_letter_code
_entity_poly.pdbx_strand_id
1 'polypeptide(L)'
;MTNIADRVSTCIDKFKALRKILSRQADETPDKNSQRNTSNISLPMLQKEQERLEDWNKKFVVYEEGEKSLDDRLENAPRIRDQVVGLLRNLEKSLQDTADILTGKLIPWDQDLSQVEMSDEDLDGEIDGSETTELSQIRRHIVGNIDYLFRLDLVRPRAT
;
A
#
# COMPACT_ATOMS: atom_id res chain seq x y z
N MET A 1 22.08 1.27 -7.60
CA MET A 1 21.13 0.20 -7.28
C MET A 1 20.38 0.65 -6.04
N THR A 2 19.05 0.79 -6.09
CA THR A 2 18.27 1.12 -4.89
C THR A 2 18.18 -0.12 -4.02
N ASN A 3 18.76 -0.07 -2.83
CA ASN A 3 18.73 -1.16 -1.85
C ASN A 3 17.28 -1.36 -1.36
N ILE A 4 16.92 -2.58 -0.95
CA ILE A 4 15.64 -2.87 -0.29
C ILE A 4 15.40 -1.96 0.93
N ALA A 5 16.42 -1.68 1.74
CA ALA A 5 16.37 -0.72 2.84
C ALA A 5 15.97 0.70 2.38
N ASP A 6 16.48 1.16 1.24
CA ASP A 6 16.10 2.47 0.67
C ASP A 6 14.62 2.47 0.26
N ARG A 7 14.13 1.36 -0.31
CA ARG A 7 12.72 1.20 -0.72
C ARG A 7 11.79 1.16 0.48
N VAL A 8 12.18 0.45 1.54
CA VAL A 8 11.44 0.42 2.80
C VAL A 8 11.36 1.82 3.40
N SER A 9 12.49 2.54 3.44
CA SER A 9 12.55 3.92 3.94
C SER A 9 11.64 4.85 3.12
N THR A 10 11.64 4.70 1.79
CA THR A 10 10.75 5.43 0.89
C THR A 10 9.27 5.15 1.18
N CYS A 11 8.90 3.89 1.43
CA CYS A 11 7.53 3.53 1.80
C CYS A 11 7.12 4.14 3.14
N ILE A 12 8.01 4.08 4.15
CA ILE A 12 7.78 4.67 5.48
C ILE A 12 7.55 6.19 5.37
N ASP A 13 8.35 6.88 4.56
CA ASP A 13 8.20 8.33 4.36
C ASP A 13 6.88 8.68 3.65
N LYS A 14 6.45 7.84 2.69
CA LYS A 14 5.12 7.99 2.06
C LYS A 14 3.98 7.78 3.06
N PHE A 15 4.08 6.79 3.96
CA PHE A 15 3.11 6.62 5.05
C PHE A 15 3.01 7.87 5.94
N LYS A 16 4.16 8.43 6.35
CA LYS A 16 4.20 9.68 7.14
C LYS A 16 3.58 10.85 6.40
N ALA A 17 3.86 11.00 5.11
CA ALA A 17 3.29 12.05 4.27
C ALA A 17 1.76 11.92 4.17
N LEU A 18 1.24 10.72 3.93
CA LEU A 18 -0.20 10.45 3.89
C LEU A 18 -0.89 10.76 5.21
N ARG A 19 -0.30 10.33 6.33
CA ARG A 19 -0.83 10.64 7.66
C ARG A 19 -0.92 12.15 7.88
N LYS A 20 0.10 12.90 7.46
CA LYS A 20 0.10 14.37 7.55
C LYS A 20 -1.01 15.00 6.70
N ILE A 21 -1.30 14.46 5.52
CA ILE A 21 -2.41 14.91 4.66
C ILE A 21 -3.74 14.70 5.37
N LEU A 22 -3.99 13.49 5.87
CA LEU A 22 -5.24 13.17 6.56
C LEU A 22 -5.44 13.96 7.86
N SER A 23 -4.38 14.21 8.63
CA SER A 23 -4.48 15.06 9.82
C SER A 23 -4.88 16.49 9.48
N ARG A 24 -4.39 17.06 8.38
CA ARG A 24 -4.79 18.41 7.93
C ARG A 24 -6.25 18.46 7.50
N GLN A 25 -6.70 17.44 6.78
CA GLN A 25 -8.10 17.34 6.32
C GLN A 25 -9.09 17.16 7.47
N ALA A 26 -8.67 16.62 8.62
CA ALA A 26 -9.52 16.50 9.81
C ALA A 26 -9.78 17.85 10.52
N ASP A 27 -8.90 18.84 10.32
CA ASP A 27 -9.03 20.18 10.91
C ASP A 27 -9.87 21.14 10.04
N GLU A 28 -10.05 20.82 8.76
CA GLU A 28 -10.86 21.60 7.81
C GLU A 28 -12.32 21.10 7.83
N THR A 29 -13.30 22.01 7.92
CA THR A 29 -14.72 21.67 8.04
C THR A 29 -15.16 20.74 6.90
N PRO A 30 -15.87 19.63 7.17
CA PRO A 30 -16.10 18.59 6.18
C PRO A 30 -17.03 19.10 5.07
N ASP A 31 -16.47 19.27 3.88
CA ASP A 31 -17.27 19.25 2.67
C ASP A 31 -17.72 17.80 2.41
N LYS A 32 -18.92 17.63 1.84
CA LYS A 32 -19.53 16.30 1.67
C LYS A 32 -18.71 15.37 0.76
N ASN A 33 -17.79 15.92 -0.05
CA ASN A 33 -16.94 15.15 -0.95
C ASN A 33 -15.71 14.57 -0.22
N SER A 34 -15.08 15.30 0.70
CA SER A 34 -13.98 14.78 1.54
C SER A 34 -14.40 13.62 2.45
N GLN A 35 -15.67 13.60 2.89
CA GLN A 35 -16.23 12.54 3.74
C GLN A 35 -16.28 11.16 3.04
N ARG A 36 -16.48 11.12 1.71
CA ARG A 36 -16.55 9.87 0.94
C ARG A 36 -15.17 9.25 0.72
N ASN A 37 -14.13 10.07 0.58
CA ASN A 37 -12.77 9.57 0.34
C ASN A 37 -12.05 9.15 1.65
N THR A 38 -12.35 9.82 2.77
CA THR A 38 -11.71 9.54 4.08
C THR A 38 -12.25 8.31 4.80
N SER A 39 -13.39 7.75 4.37
CA SER A 39 -14.01 6.59 5.05
C SER A 39 -13.30 5.27 4.77
N ASN A 40 -12.60 5.15 3.64
CA ASN A 40 -11.92 3.90 3.25
C ASN A 40 -10.46 3.84 3.75
N ILE A 41 -9.76 4.97 3.83
CA ILE A 41 -8.39 5.07 4.33
C ILE A 41 -8.35 6.06 5.50
N SER A 42 -8.01 5.56 6.70
CA SER A 42 -8.01 6.34 7.93
C SER A 42 -6.62 6.42 8.57
N LEU A 43 -6.39 7.47 9.36
CA LEU A 43 -5.17 7.66 10.16
C LEU A 43 -4.76 6.41 10.98
N PRO A 44 -5.65 5.78 11.78
CA PRO A 44 -5.26 4.61 12.57
C PRO A 44 -4.91 3.41 11.71
N MET A 45 -5.56 3.24 10.54
CA MET A 45 -5.22 2.16 9.61
C MET A 45 -3.82 2.35 9.02
N LEU A 46 -3.50 3.55 8.53
CA LEU A 46 -2.17 3.83 7.98
C LEU A 46 -1.07 3.73 9.04
N GLN A 47 -1.33 4.19 10.26
CA GLN A 47 -0.38 4.06 11.36
C GLN A 47 -0.10 2.58 11.68
N LYS A 48 -1.14 1.76 11.79
CA LYS A 48 -1.00 0.32 12.02
C LYS A 48 -0.15 -0.35 10.94
N GLU A 49 -0.44 -0.09 9.67
CA GLU A 49 0.31 -0.72 8.57
C GLU A 49 1.75 -0.19 8.46
N GLN A 50 2.00 1.07 8.79
CA GLN A 50 3.36 1.62 8.92
C GLN A 50 4.13 0.87 10.02
N GLU A 51 3.56 0.72 11.22
CA GLU A 51 4.18 -0.01 12.34
C GLU A 51 4.50 -1.46 11.96
N ARG A 52 3.58 -2.12 11.25
CA ARG A 52 3.81 -3.49 10.75
C ARG A 52 4.97 -3.55 9.75
N LEU A 53 5.09 -2.58 8.84
CA LEU A 53 6.22 -2.51 7.90
C LEU A 53 7.54 -2.26 8.64
N GLU A 54 7.54 -1.37 9.63
CA GLU A 54 8.70 -1.11 10.48
C GLU A 54 9.11 -2.36 11.27
N ASP A 55 8.16 -3.11 11.81
CA ASP A 55 8.43 -4.36 12.52
C ASP A 55 8.96 -5.45 11.60
N TRP A 56 8.41 -5.56 10.38
CA TRP A 56 8.98 -6.41 9.34
C TRP A 56 10.43 -6.01 9.04
N ASN A 57 10.72 -4.72 8.88
CA ASN A 57 12.08 -4.24 8.62
C ASN A 57 13.03 -4.53 9.79
N LYS A 58 12.60 -4.26 11.03
CA LYS A 58 13.37 -4.56 12.26
C LYS A 58 13.69 -6.05 12.39
N LYS A 59 12.78 -6.94 11.98
CA LYS A 59 13.07 -8.39 11.91
C LYS A 59 14.19 -8.75 10.95
N PHE A 60 14.71 -7.84 10.14
CA PHE A 60 15.91 -8.10 9.34
C PHE A 60 17.12 -7.32 9.84
N VAL A 61 16.92 -6.11 10.39
CA VAL A 61 17.98 -5.31 11.01
C VAL A 61 18.48 -5.91 12.34
N VAL A 62 17.58 -6.42 13.20
CA VAL A 62 17.95 -6.99 14.52
C VAL A 62 18.79 -8.27 14.39
N TYR A 63 18.77 -8.94 13.23
CA TYR A 63 19.64 -10.10 12.97
C TYR A 63 21.06 -9.70 12.54
N GLU A 64 21.33 -8.42 12.26
CA GLU A 64 22.65 -7.91 11.84
C GLU A 64 23.73 -8.00 12.92
N GLU A 65 23.38 -8.17 14.20
CA GLU A 65 24.39 -8.35 15.27
C GLU A 65 25.06 -9.75 15.25
N GLY A 66 24.72 -10.64 14.29
CA GLY A 66 25.41 -11.93 14.14
C GLY A 66 25.23 -12.70 12.83
N GLU A 67 24.23 -12.40 11.99
CA GLU A 67 24.05 -13.02 10.67
C GLU A 67 23.87 -11.95 9.58
N LYS A 68 24.47 -12.22 8.41
CA LYS A 68 24.37 -11.53 7.11
C LYS A 68 23.11 -10.65 6.92
N SER A 69 23.30 -9.42 6.44
CA SER A 69 22.25 -8.40 6.23
C SER A 69 21.08 -8.90 5.37
N LEU A 70 19.95 -8.16 5.34
CA LEU A 70 18.82 -8.48 4.47
C LEU A 70 19.26 -8.65 3.01
N ASP A 71 20.12 -7.76 2.53
CA ASP A 71 20.69 -7.83 1.19
C ASP A 71 21.56 -9.08 1.00
N ASP A 72 22.40 -9.43 1.96
CA ASP A 72 23.25 -10.63 1.91
C ASP A 72 22.43 -11.94 1.93
N ARG A 73 21.31 -11.96 2.67
CA ARG A 73 20.37 -13.10 2.68
C ARG A 73 19.64 -13.24 1.34
N LEU A 74 19.23 -12.11 0.78
CA LEU A 74 18.51 -12.06 -0.48
C LEU A 74 19.43 -12.21 -1.71
N GLU A 75 20.73 -11.96 -1.56
CA GLU A 75 21.76 -12.30 -2.55
C GLU A 75 21.75 -13.82 -2.84
N ASN A 76 21.58 -14.63 -1.79
CA ASN A 76 21.51 -16.09 -1.90
C ASN A 76 20.11 -16.60 -2.32
N ALA A 77 19.12 -15.72 -2.45
CA ALA A 77 17.75 -16.06 -2.82
C ALA A 77 17.17 -15.02 -3.81
N PRO A 78 17.72 -14.89 -5.03
CA PRO A 78 17.38 -13.82 -5.97
C PRO A 78 15.89 -13.78 -6.33
N ARG A 79 15.22 -14.94 -6.36
CA ARG A 79 13.75 -15.00 -6.58
C ARG A 79 12.97 -14.35 -5.45
N ILE A 80 13.37 -14.56 -4.19
CA ILE A 80 12.73 -13.95 -3.03
C ILE A 80 13.03 -12.45 -3.00
N ARG A 81 14.27 -12.07 -3.34
CA ARG A 81 14.67 -10.66 -3.48
C ARG A 81 13.78 -9.93 -4.47
N ASP A 82 13.61 -10.49 -5.66
CA ASP A 82 12.81 -9.86 -6.71
C ASP A 82 11.34 -9.78 -6.33
N GLN A 83 10.81 -10.77 -5.58
CA GLN A 83 9.47 -10.72 -5.00
C GLN A 83 9.32 -9.61 -3.95
N VAL A 84 10.27 -9.49 -3.02
CA VAL A 84 10.27 -8.42 -2.00
C VAL A 84 10.34 -7.05 -2.67
N VAL A 85 11.22 -6.87 -3.66
CA VAL A 85 11.31 -5.62 -4.43
C VAL A 85 10.01 -5.32 -5.16
N GLY A 86 9.36 -6.34 -5.75
CA GLY A 86 8.05 -6.21 -6.39
C GLY A 86 6.96 -5.76 -5.43
N LEU A 87 6.89 -6.38 -4.25
CA LEU A 87 5.92 -6.03 -3.19
C LEU A 87 6.14 -4.59 -2.69
N LEU A 88 7.40 -4.18 -2.47
CA LEU A 88 7.72 -2.82 -2.04
C LEU A 88 7.38 -1.79 -3.13
N ARG A 89 7.62 -2.09 -4.41
CA ARG A 89 7.18 -1.23 -5.53
C ARG A 89 5.67 -1.08 -5.60
N ASN A 90 4.94 -2.18 -5.44
CA ASN A 90 3.49 -2.17 -5.44
C ASN A 90 2.94 -1.37 -4.27
N LEU A 91 3.52 -1.54 -3.07
CA LEU A 91 3.18 -0.76 -1.89
C LEU A 91 3.47 0.74 -2.11
N GLU A 92 4.65 1.08 -2.63
CA GLU A 92 5.04 2.45 -2.95
C GLU A 92 4.03 3.11 -3.90
N LYS A 93 3.62 2.40 -4.95
CA LYS A 93 2.62 2.86 -5.91
C LYS A 93 1.26 3.05 -5.24
N SER A 94 0.77 2.07 -4.48
CA SER A 94 -0.51 2.19 -3.77
C SER A 94 -0.55 3.38 -2.79
N LEU A 95 0.57 3.67 -2.11
CA LEU A 95 0.69 4.84 -1.24
C LEU A 95 0.69 6.15 -2.04
N GLN A 96 1.33 6.16 -3.22
CA GLN A 96 1.33 7.31 -4.12
C GLN A 96 -0.06 7.58 -4.69
N ASP A 97 -0.74 6.56 -5.21
CA ASP A 97 -2.09 6.65 -5.75
C ASP A 97 -3.06 7.18 -4.68
N THR A 98 -2.94 6.68 -3.44
CA THR A 98 -3.68 7.23 -2.29
C THR A 98 -3.44 8.73 -2.09
N ALA A 99 -2.18 9.16 -2.16
CA ALA A 99 -1.81 10.56 -1.93
C ALA A 99 -2.37 11.46 -3.03
N ASP A 100 -2.31 11.00 -4.28
CA ASP A 100 -2.80 11.74 -5.43
C ASP A 100 -4.33 11.84 -5.41
N ILE A 101 -5.03 10.78 -4.98
CA ILE A 101 -6.49 10.82 -4.75
C ILE A 101 -6.85 11.80 -3.63
N LEU A 102 -6.20 11.69 -2.46
CA LEU A 102 -6.53 12.54 -1.30
C LEU A 102 -6.20 14.02 -1.54
N THR A 103 -5.25 14.32 -2.41
CA THR A 103 -4.88 15.70 -2.79
C THR A 103 -5.62 16.20 -4.04
N GLY A 104 -6.49 15.39 -4.63
CA GLY A 104 -7.25 15.73 -5.84
C GLY A 104 -6.43 15.79 -7.13
N LYS A 105 -5.20 15.25 -7.13
CA LYS A 105 -4.37 15.12 -8.33
C LYS A 105 -4.78 13.95 -9.22
N LEU A 106 -5.36 12.92 -8.62
CA LEU A 106 -5.94 11.77 -9.31
C LEU A 106 -7.43 11.71 -8.99
N ILE A 107 -8.26 11.57 -10.01
CA ILE A 107 -9.70 11.33 -9.85
C ILE A 107 -9.89 9.82 -9.72
N PRO A 108 -10.56 9.32 -8.65
CA PRO A 108 -10.83 7.90 -8.52
C PRO A 108 -11.60 7.35 -9.72
N TRP A 109 -11.30 6.13 -10.16
CA TRP A 109 -12.03 5.51 -11.28
C TRP A 109 -13.53 5.35 -10.99
N ASP A 110 -13.93 5.20 -9.72
CA ASP A 110 -15.34 5.13 -9.31
C ASP A 110 -16.04 6.51 -9.31
N GLN A 111 -15.29 7.59 -9.53
CA GLN A 111 -15.78 8.97 -9.56
C GLN A 111 -15.54 9.63 -10.92
N ASP A 112 -14.88 8.94 -11.85
CA ASP A 112 -14.66 9.41 -13.21
C ASP A 112 -15.92 9.24 -14.06
N LEU A 113 -16.75 10.28 -14.07
CA LEU A 113 -17.98 10.33 -14.86
C LEU A 113 -17.74 10.59 -16.35
N SER A 114 -16.48 10.74 -16.80
CA SER A 114 -16.17 10.99 -18.22
C SER A 114 -16.42 9.79 -19.12
N GLN A 115 -16.61 8.59 -18.56
CA GLN A 115 -16.92 7.37 -19.31
C GLN A 115 -18.42 7.06 -19.42
N VAL A 116 -19.28 7.89 -18.83
CA VAL A 116 -20.75 7.71 -18.90
C VAL A 116 -21.31 8.48 -20.10
N GLU A 117 -20.84 8.16 -21.31
CA GLU A 117 -21.66 8.37 -22.52
C GLU A 117 -22.68 7.23 -22.55
N MET A 118 -23.90 7.52 -22.11
CA MET A 118 -25.00 6.56 -22.02
C MET A 118 -25.24 5.87 -23.35
N SER A 119 -25.12 4.54 -23.38
CA SER A 119 -25.89 3.70 -24.29
C SER A 119 -26.90 2.96 -23.43
N ASP A 120 -28.18 3.35 -23.55
CA ASP A 120 -29.33 2.86 -22.79
C ASP A 120 -29.79 1.45 -23.21
N GLU A 121 -28.90 0.60 -23.73
CA GLU A 121 -29.22 -0.76 -24.14
C GLU A 121 -28.23 -1.74 -23.51
N ASP A 122 -28.77 -2.75 -22.83
CA ASP A 122 -28.09 -3.90 -22.19
C ASP A 122 -27.70 -3.74 -20.70
N LEU A 123 -28.70 -3.52 -19.84
CA LEU A 123 -28.62 -3.82 -18.40
C LEU A 123 -29.27 -5.18 -18.07
N ASP A 124 -28.68 -6.27 -18.56
CA ASP A 124 -28.95 -7.63 -18.07
C ASP A 124 -27.66 -8.42 -17.75
N GLY A 125 -26.54 -7.73 -17.56
CA GLY A 125 -25.37 -8.29 -16.90
C GLY A 125 -25.50 -8.15 -15.38
N GLU A 126 -25.56 -9.27 -14.65
CA GLU A 126 -25.35 -9.31 -13.19
C GLU A 126 -24.09 -8.48 -12.86
N ILE A 127 -24.30 -7.29 -12.29
CA ILE A 127 -23.24 -6.52 -11.65
C ILE A 127 -22.81 -7.35 -10.44
N ASP A 128 -21.68 -8.06 -10.57
CA ASP A 128 -21.01 -8.73 -9.47
C ASP A 128 -20.92 -7.75 -8.29
N GLY A 129 -21.58 -8.10 -7.18
CA GLY A 129 -21.90 -7.24 -6.04
C GLY A 129 -20.71 -6.84 -5.18
N SER A 130 -19.67 -6.30 -5.80
CA SER A 130 -18.48 -5.76 -5.15
C SER A 130 -18.16 -4.39 -5.73
N GLU A 131 -19.10 -3.44 -5.58
CA GLU A 131 -18.85 -2.00 -5.80
C GLU A 131 -17.85 -1.48 -4.76
N THR A 132 -16.59 -1.91 -4.86
CA THR A 132 -15.53 -1.49 -3.96
C THR A 132 -14.84 -0.30 -4.59
N THR A 133 -14.97 0.89 -3.99
CA THR A 133 -14.29 2.12 -4.43
C THR A 133 -12.79 1.90 -4.68
N GLU A 134 -12.15 2.75 -5.50
CA GLU A 134 -10.72 2.68 -5.75
C GLU A 134 -9.91 2.67 -4.45
N LEU A 135 -10.28 3.53 -3.51
CA LEU A 135 -9.63 3.63 -2.20
C LEU A 135 -9.78 2.34 -1.37
N SER A 136 -10.92 1.65 -1.48
CA SER A 136 -11.11 0.33 -0.84
C SER A 136 -10.20 -0.73 -1.46
N GLN A 137 -10.00 -0.71 -2.77
CA GLN A 137 -9.07 -1.61 -3.46
C GLN A 137 -7.62 -1.31 -3.07
N ILE A 138 -7.22 -0.04 -3.08
CA ILE A 138 -5.89 0.41 -2.68
C ILE A 138 -5.60 0.02 -1.22
N ARG A 139 -6.57 0.21 -0.31
CA ARG A 139 -6.45 -0.25 1.08
C ARG A 139 -6.16 -1.75 1.16
N ARG A 140 -6.92 -2.58 0.43
CA ARG A 140 -6.69 -4.04 0.39
C ARG A 140 -5.31 -4.36 -0.17
N HIS A 141 -4.85 -3.63 -1.17
CA HIS A 141 -3.51 -3.80 -1.73
C HIS A 141 -2.42 -3.45 -0.71
N ILE A 142 -2.54 -2.35 0.05
CA ILE A 142 -1.57 -1.98 1.09
C ILE A 142 -1.45 -3.10 2.13
N VAL A 143 -2.58 -3.54 2.70
CA VAL A 143 -2.62 -4.61 3.72
C VAL A 143 -2.07 -5.92 3.14
N GLY A 144 -2.52 -6.28 1.94
CA GLY A 144 -2.09 -7.51 1.27
C GLY A 144 -0.60 -7.55 0.98
N ASN A 145 -0.01 -6.46 0.46
CA ASN A 145 1.43 -6.41 0.20
C ASN A 145 2.25 -6.62 1.48
N ILE A 146 1.84 -6.00 2.60
CA ILE A 146 2.51 -6.19 3.90
C ILE A 146 2.32 -7.63 4.39
N ASP A 147 1.12 -8.20 4.29
CA ASP A 147 0.89 -9.62 4.63
C ASP A 147 1.78 -10.57 3.81
N TYR A 148 1.95 -10.32 2.51
CA TYR A 148 2.83 -11.11 1.66
C TYR A 148 4.30 -10.96 2.06
N LEU A 149 4.75 -9.76 2.45
CA LEU A 149 6.10 -9.55 2.99
C LEU A 149 6.35 -10.41 4.24
N PHE A 150 5.39 -10.47 5.16
CA PHE A 150 5.46 -11.34 6.35
C PHE A 150 5.40 -12.83 6.01
N ARG A 151 4.68 -13.24 4.95
CA ARG A 151 4.64 -14.65 4.53
C ARG A 151 5.93 -15.09 3.87
N LEU A 152 6.60 -14.22 3.12
CA LEU A 152 7.92 -14.52 2.54
C LEU A 152 8.98 -14.74 3.62
N ASP A 153 8.86 -14.07 4.77
CA ASP A 153 9.71 -14.30 5.96
C ASP A 153 9.57 -15.73 6.52
N LEU A 154 8.43 -16.39 6.32
CA LEU A 154 8.15 -17.75 6.79
C LEU A 154 8.62 -18.85 5.82
N VAL A 155 8.89 -18.51 4.55
CA VAL A 155 9.41 -19.46 3.55
C VAL A 155 10.92 -19.56 3.70
N ARG A 156 11.38 -20.08 4.85
CA ARG A 156 12.78 -20.44 5.05
C ARG A 156 12.99 -21.86 4.50
N PRO A 157 13.97 -22.12 3.61
CA PRO A 157 14.40 -23.49 3.33
C PRO A 157 14.90 -24.08 4.64
N ARG A 158 14.36 -25.24 5.02
CA ARG A 158 14.91 -26.06 6.10
C ARG A 158 16.37 -26.34 5.70
N ALA A 159 17.33 -25.85 6.50
CA ALA A 159 18.70 -26.31 6.38
C ALA A 159 18.69 -27.81 6.68
N THR A 160 18.84 -28.63 5.66
CA THR A 160 19.16 -30.06 5.74
C THR A 160 20.66 -30.22 5.77
#